data_AF-A0A448MQR4-F1
#
_entry.id   AF-A0A448MQR4-F1
#
_cell.length_a   1.000
_cell.length_b   1.000
_cell.length_c   1.000
_cell.angle_alpha   90.00
_cell.angle_beta   90.00
_cell.angle_gamma   90.00
#
_symmetry.space_group_name_H-M   'P 1'
#
loop_
_entity.id
_entity.type
_entity.pdbx_description
1 polymer ?
#
loop_
_entity_poly.entity_id
_entity_poly.type
_entity_poly.pdbx_seq_one_letter_code
_entity_poly.pdbx_strand_id
1 'polypeptide(L)'
;MGHFEKSVTKIQIDPYDERAVYSPHKIQIIGETDEIIEIEKRLKEAFPHLSIFRSHQNFLEVMHQSATKGNAVRFLEDYFNVKLKKLSPLEIILTIWICWKMLA
;
A
#
# COMPACT_ATOMS: atom_id res chain seq x y z
N MET A 1 -21.76 -5.75 -12.90
CA MET A 1 -21.35 -5.10 -11.64
C MET A 1 -20.30 -3.99 -11.84
N GLY A 2 -20.10 -3.42 -13.04
CA GLY A 2 -19.04 -2.42 -13.31
C GLY A 2 -19.52 -1.01 -13.68
N HIS A 3 -20.83 -0.73 -13.66
CA HIS A 3 -21.37 0.56 -14.11
C HIS A 3 -21.35 1.65 -13.03
N PHE A 4 -21.33 1.29 -11.74
CA PHE A 4 -21.46 2.24 -10.63
C PHE A 4 -20.13 2.94 -10.27
N GLU A 5 -18.99 2.28 -10.48
CA GLU A 5 -17.67 2.82 -10.09
C GLU A 5 -17.15 3.91 -11.05
N LYS A 6 -17.48 3.80 -12.34
CA LYS A 6 -17.01 4.73 -13.38
C LYS A 6 -17.66 6.11 -13.29
N SER A 7 -18.93 6.19 -12.88
CA SER A 7 -19.65 7.46 -12.71
C SER A 7 -19.14 8.27 -11.53
N VAL A 8 -18.62 7.59 -10.49
CA VAL A 8 -18.10 8.20 -9.27
C VAL A 8 -16.65 8.64 -9.44
N THR A 9 -15.78 7.76 -9.93
CA THR A 9 -14.34 8.00 -9.97
C THR A 9 -13.89 8.78 -11.20
N LYS A 10 -14.67 8.73 -12.30
CA LYS A 10 -14.25 9.17 -13.65
C LYS A 10 -12.99 8.49 -14.17
N ILE A 11 -12.46 7.48 -13.47
CA ILE A 11 -11.28 6.73 -13.88
C ILE A 11 -11.73 5.69 -14.90
N GLN A 12 -11.03 5.63 -16.03
CA GLN A 12 -11.22 4.59 -17.01
C GLN A 12 -10.53 3.33 -16.49
N ILE A 13 -11.32 2.34 -16.07
CA ILE A 13 -10.81 1.02 -15.73
C ILE A 13 -10.51 0.33 -17.06
N ASP A 14 -9.22 0.14 -17.35
CA ASP A 14 -8.82 -0.66 -18.49
C ASP A 14 -9.27 -2.10 -18.30
N PRO A 15 -9.79 -2.77 -19.35
CA PRO A 15 -10.15 -4.17 -19.26
C PRO A 15 -8.93 -4.98 -18.83
N TYR A 16 -9.15 -5.92 -17.91
CA TYR A 16 -8.11 -6.81 -17.38
C TYR A 16 -7.42 -7.54 -18.54
N ASP A 17 -6.14 -7.25 -18.77
CA ASP A 17 -5.33 -7.94 -19.76
C ASP A 17 -4.71 -9.20 -19.14
N GLU A 18 -5.27 -10.36 -19.46
CA GLU A 18 -4.79 -11.67 -19.01
C GLU A 18 -3.34 -11.97 -19.41
N ARG A 19 -2.77 -11.23 -20.38
CA ARG A 19 -1.39 -11.37 -20.84
C ARG A 19 -0.42 -10.45 -20.11
N ALA A 20 -0.93 -9.46 -19.38
CA ALA A 20 -0.11 -8.52 -18.66
C ALA A 20 0.24 -9.09 -17.27
N VAL A 21 1.49 -9.50 -17.10
CA VAL A 21 2.03 -9.88 -15.79
C VAL A 21 2.36 -8.60 -15.03
N TYR A 22 1.36 -8.03 -14.37
CA TYR A 22 1.60 -6.98 -13.39
C TYR A 22 2.09 -7.63 -12.10
N SER A 23 3.27 -7.24 -11.63
CA SER A 23 3.73 -7.59 -10.28
C SER A 23 3.11 -6.58 -9.30
N PRO A 24 2.02 -6.90 -8.59
CA PRO A 24 1.37 -5.94 -7.72
C PRO A 24 2.34 -5.50 -6.61
N HIS A 25 2.43 -4.18 -6.39
CA HIS A 25 3.25 -3.63 -5.31
C HIS A 25 2.58 -3.78 -3.92
N LYS A 26 1.27 -4.04 -3.90
CA LYS A 26 0.45 -4.22 -2.71
C LYS A 26 -0.77 -5.08 -3.02
N ILE A 27 -1.10 -6.01 -2.13
CA ILE A 27 -2.34 -6.80 -2.16
C ILE A 27 -3.08 -6.52 -0.85
N GLN A 28 -4.38 -6.23 -0.95
CA GLN A 28 -5.26 -6.04 0.20
C GLN A 28 -6.32 -7.14 0.21
N ILE A 29 -6.48 -7.80 1.35
CA ILE A 29 -7.46 -8.85 1.57
C ILE A 29 -8.48 -8.32 2.58
N ILE A 30 -9.77 -8.44 2.25
CA ILE A 30 -10.88 -7.97 3.06
C ILE A 30 -11.75 -9.19 3.41
N GLY A 31 -12.07 -9.35 4.68
CA GLY A 31 -12.89 -10.46 5.15
C GLY A 31 -13.31 -10.31 6.61
N GLU A 32 -13.91 -11.36 7.15
CA GLU A 32 -14.27 -11.40 8.56
C GLU A 32 -13.02 -11.49 9.45
N THR A 33 -13.11 -10.98 10.66
CA THR A 33 -11.95 -10.83 11.57
C THR A 33 -11.25 -12.17 11.81
N ASP A 34 -12.01 -13.24 12.05
CA ASP A 34 -11.45 -14.56 12.35
C ASP A 34 -10.75 -15.17 11.12
N GLU A 35 -11.34 -15.01 9.93
CA GLU A 35 -10.73 -15.44 8.67
C GLU A 35 -9.43 -14.68 8.40
N ILE A 36 -9.43 -13.36 8.62
CA ILE A 36 -8.26 -12.51 8.43
C ILE A 36 -7.12 -12.90 9.37
N ILE A 37 -7.42 -13.30 10.61
CA ILE A 37 -6.43 -13.80 11.56
C ILE A 37 -5.83 -15.13 11.08
N GLU A 38 -6.65 -16.06 10.61
CA GLU A 38 -6.17 -17.34 10.09
C GLU A 38 -5.30 -17.15 8.85
N ILE A 39 -5.75 -16.33 7.90
CA ILE A 39 -5.02 -16.02 6.66
C ILE A 39 -3.70 -15.33 6.99
N GLU A 40 -3.69 -14.35 7.92
CA GLU A 40 -2.46 -13.68 8.36
C GLU A 40 -1.41 -14.69 8.83
N LYS A 41 -1.82 -15.65 9.68
CA LYS A 41 -0.92 -16.69 10.20
C LYS A 41 -0.36 -17.54 9.06
N ARG A 42 -1.23 -18.07 8.20
CA ARG A 42 -0.83 -18.94 7.08
C ARG A 42 0.10 -18.24 6.10
N LEU A 43 -0.16 -16.97 5.78
CA LEU A 43 0.68 -16.20 4.88
C LEU A 43 2.04 -15.88 5.49
N LYS A 44 2.12 -15.55 6.78
CA LYS A 44 3.40 -15.30 7.46
C LYS A 44 4.28 -16.55 7.50
N GLU A 45 3.68 -17.72 7.68
CA GLU A 45 4.38 -19.00 7.64
C GLU A 45 4.86 -19.36 6.22
N ALA A 46 4.00 -19.18 5.21
CA ALA A 46 4.32 -19.53 3.83
C ALA A 46 5.27 -18.53 3.13
N PHE A 47 5.18 -17.24 3.48
CA PHE A 47 5.90 -16.16 2.82
C PHE A 47 6.61 -15.23 3.83
N PRO A 48 7.60 -15.74 4.59
CA PRO A 48 8.26 -14.98 5.65
C PRO A 48 9.09 -13.78 5.16
N HIS A 49 9.34 -13.70 3.84
CA HIS A 49 10.06 -12.60 3.19
C HIS A 49 9.16 -11.44 2.75
N LEU A 50 7.84 -11.55 2.93
CA LEU A 50 6.87 -10.49 2.65
C LEU A 50 6.51 -9.74 3.94
N SER A 51 6.16 -8.46 3.80
CA SER A 51 5.52 -7.70 4.87
C SER A 51 4.03 -8.00 4.85
N ILE A 52 3.54 -8.68 5.90
CA ILE A 52 2.14 -9.07 6.07
C ILE A 52 1.65 -8.49 7.39
N PHE A 53 0.69 -7.57 7.35
CA PHE A 53 0.17 -6.93 8.56
C PHE A 53 -1.30 -6.55 8.40
N ARG A 54 -2.05 -6.56 9.51
CA ARG A 54 -3.42 -6.08 9.56
C ARG A 54 -3.44 -4.55 9.68
N SER A 55 -4.06 -3.87 8.73
CA SER A 55 -4.28 -2.42 8.79
C SER A 55 -5.58 -2.06 9.51
N HIS A 56 -6.54 -2.99 9.54
CA HIS A 56 -7.80 -2.96 10.28
C HIS A 56 -8.15 -4.39 10.71
N GLN A 57 -9.14 -4.59 11.60
CA GLN A 57 -9.54 -5.93 12.04
C GLN A 57 -9.96 -6.84 10.87
N ASN A 58 -10.60 -6.25 9.86
CA ASN A 58 -11.11 -6.92 8.67
C ASN A 58 -10.17 -6.83 7.46
N PHE A 59 -9.05 -6.11 7.56
CA PHE A 59 -8.16 -5.83 6.43
C PHE A 59 -6.75 -6.34 6.67
N LEU A 60 -6.26 -7.14 5.73
CA LEU A 60 -4.88 -7.63 5.72
C LEU A 60 -4.15 -7.07 4.50
N GLU A 61 -2.96 -6.53 4.74
CA GLU A 61 -2.10 -5.96 3.71
C GLU A 61 -0.89 -6.86 3.50
N VAL A 62 -0.56 -7.13 2.23
CA VAL A 62 0.62 -7.88 1.82
C VAL A 62 1.46 -7.03 0.86
N MET A 63 2.72 -6.82 1.21
CA MET A 63 3.67 -5.96 0.48
C MET A 63 5.08 -6.55 0.50
N HIS A 64 5.98 -6.00 -0.32
CA HIS A 64 7.41 -6.30 -0.20
C HIS A 64 7.98 -5.82 1.14
N GLN A 65 8.91 -6.57 1.75
CA GLN A 65 9.46 -6.26 3.08
C GLN A 65 10.13 -4.87 3.19
N SER A 66 10.66 -4.34 2.09
CA SER A 66 11.31 -3.02 2.08
C SER A 66 10.33 -1.86 2.01
N ALA A 67 9.05 -2.10 1.68
CA ALA A 67 8.03 -1.08 1.46
C ALA A 67 7.43 -0.56 2.79
N THR A 68 8.29 -0.10 3.69
CA THR A 68 7.89 0.42 5.00
C THR A 68 7.79 1.95 4.97
N LYS A 69 6.91 2.52 5.81
CA LYS A 69 6.82 3.99 5.99
C LYS A 69 8.15 4.60 6.45
N GLY A 70 8.90 3.90 7.29
CA GLY A 70 10.21 4.35 7.77
C GLY A 70 11.24 4.45 6.65
N ASN A 71 11.27 3.48 5.74
CA ASN A 71 12.16 3.52 4.58
C ASN A 71 11.76 4.65 3.63
N ALA A 72 10.45 4.88 3.42
CA ALA A 72 9.97 6.00 2.63
C ALA A 72 10.37 7.36 3.24
N VAL A 73 10.22 7.53 4.55
CA VAL A 73 10.65 8.75 5.26
C VAL A 73 12.15 8.97 5.09
N ARG A 74 13.00 7.95 5.29
CA ARG A 74 14.46 8.07 5.10
C ARG A 74 14.83 8.42 3.66
N PHE A 75 14.21 7.77 2.68
CA PHE A 75 14.38 8.09 1.27
C PHE A 75 14.07 9.57 1.01
N LEU A 76 13.00 10.10 1.58
CA LEU A 76 12.63 11.51 1.45
C LEU A 76 13.61 12.43 2.18
N GLU A 77 14.09 12.05 3.36
CA GLU A 77 15.12 12.81 4.09
C GLU A 77 16.39 12.95 3.25
N ASP A 78 16.84 11.85 2.64
CA ASP A 78 18.02 11.81 1.77
C ASP A 78 17.78 12.60 0.47
N TYR A 79 16.63 12.41 -0.17
CA TYR A 79 16.29 13.06 -1.45
C TYR A 79 16.19 14.58 -1.34
N PHE A 80 15.55 15.09 -0.28
CA PHE A 80 15.41 16.52 -0.03
C PHE A 80 16.55 17.11 0.81
N ASN A 81 17.50 16.28 1.27
CA ASN A 81 18.59 16.66 2.17
C ASN A 81 18.11 17.42 3.42
N VAL A 82 16.97 16.98 3.99
CA VAL A 82 16.36 17.56 5.19
C VAL A 82 15.99 16.48 6.18
N LYS A 83 16.15 16.73 7.49
CA LYS A 83 15.61 15.83 8.51
C LYS A 83 14.12 16.11 8.67
N LEU A 84 13.27 15.18 8.28
CA LEU A 84 11.80 15.30 8.34
C LEU A 84 11.32 15.51 9.78
N LYS A 85 12.10 15.08 10.80
CA LYS A 85 11.84 15.39 12.22
C LYS A 85 11.80 16.88 12.56
N LYS A 86 12.33 17.76 11.69
CA LYS A 86 12.29 19.22 11.84
C LYS A 86 11.09 19.86 11.14
N LEU A 87 10.33 19.10 10.35
CA LEU A 87 9.14 19.58 9.67
C LEU A 87 7.92 19.40 10.58
N SER A 88 6.94 20.30 10.41
CA SER A 88 5.65 20.15 11.05
C SER A 88 4.93 18.90 10.51
N PRO A 89 4.01 18.28 11.29
CA PRO A 89 3.23 17.14 10.83
C PRO A 89 2.50 17.38 9.49
N LEU A 90 2.06 18.61 9.23
CA LEU A 90 1.42 19.00 7.97
C LEU A 90 2.38 18.96 6.79
N GLU A 91 3.60 19.44 6.96
CA GLU A 91 4.64 19.40 5.93
C GLU A 91 5.05 17.96 5.62
N ILE A 92 5.17 17.10 6.64
CA ILE A 92 5.47 15.67 6.45
C ILE A 92 4.36 14.98 5.64
N ILE A 93 3.09 15.22 5.99
CA ILE A 93 1.94 14.66 5.26
C ILE A 93 1.92 15.17 3.82
N LEU A 94 2.18 16.46 3.60
CA LEU A 94 2.21 17.05 2.26
C LEU A 94 3.35 16.47 1.41
N THR A 95 4.55 16.31 1.97
CA THR A 95 5.69 15.69 1.28
C THR A 95 5.42 14.23 0.93
N ILE A 96 4.85 13.45 1.86
CA ILE A 96 4.45 12.05 1.58
C ILE A 96 3.36 12.00 0.50
N TRP A 97 2.39 12.90 0.53
CA TRP A 97 1.30 12.97 -0.46
C TRP A 97 1.80 13.36 -1.85
N ILE A 98 2.70 14.35 -1.95
CA ILE A 98 3.35 14.75 -3.21
C ILE A 98 4.15 13.58 -3.79
N CYS A 99 4.90 12.86 -2.96
CA CYS A 99 5.69 11.73 -3.44
C CYS A 99 4.83 10.54 -3.85
N TRP A 100 3.69 10.30 -3.20
CA TRP A 100 2.72 9.31 -3.67
C TRP A 100 2.09 9.71 -5.03
N LYS A 101 1.85 11.01 -5.24
CA LYS A 101 1.37 11.58 -6.52
C LYS A 101 2.39 11.46 -7.67
N MET A 102 3.68 11.41 -7.37
CA MET A 102 4.76 11.32 -8.38
C MET A 102 5.15 9.88 -8.73
N LEU A 103 4.79 8.91 -7.90
CA LEU A 103 5.16 7.49 -8.05
C LEU A 103 3.98 6.59 -8.45
N ALA A 104 2.81 7.17 -8.71
CA ALA A 104 1.59 6.51 -9.17
C ALA A 104 1.21 6.96 -10.59
#